data_AF-A0A5D6YD38-F1
#
_entry.id   AF-A0A5D6YD38-F1
#
_cell.length_a   1.000
_cell.length_b   1.000
_cell.length_c   1.000
_cell.angle_alpha   90.00
_cell.angle_beta   90.00
_cell.angle_gamma   90.00
#
_symmetry.space_group_name_H-M   'P 1'
#
loop_
_entity.id
_entity.type
_entity.pdbx_description
1 polymer ?
#
loop_
_entity_poly.entity_id
_entity_poly.type
_entity_poly.pdbx_seq_one_letter_code
_entity_poly.pdbx_strand_id
1 'polypeptide(L)'
;MSVYPKIKRTYFPAAGRAEASRIGAALRIDEIPHVLDELQEKMSPSFWEKDAETMKKMRLELADTTIPRYLSLLEARFATLDKHAALRTKRVLLHDVATYVYVKSLRAGYIEHIPSQCAPVTITDGYALLKRSFQKVAHHSKVFEWYSIQHGTPTLKLTYFSVPACAEPIRLALFIGDIPFEDYRVPRSEYPSLKPSLPYH
;
A
#
# COMPACT_ATOMS: atom_id res chain seq x y z
N MET A 1 -23.77 -7.41 -11.56
CA MET A 1 -22.89 -7.44 -10.38
C MET A 1 -21.58 -6.75 -10.76
N SER A 2 -21.28 -5.58 -10.17
CA SER A 2 -20.08 -4.80 -10.51
C SER A 2 -18.83 -5.48 -9.96
N VAL A 3 -17.87 -5.78 -10.85
CA VAL A 3 -16.64 -6.55 -10.57
C VAL A 3 -15.50 -5.68 -10.03
N TYR A 4 -15.76 -4.39 -9.79
CA TYR A 4 -14.81 -3.51 -9.12
C TYR A 4 -15.31 -3.21 -7.70
N PRO A 5 -14.60 -3.63 -6.64
CA PRO A 5 -14.92 -3.16 -5.32
C PRO A 5 -14.73 -1.64 -5.33
N LYS A 6 -15.83 -0.89 -5.16
CA LYS A 6 -15.76 0.52 -4.76
C LYS A 6 -14.75 0.57 -3.61
N ILE A 7 -13.59 1.19 -3.82
CA ILE A 7 -12.66 1.46 -2.74
C ILE A 7 -13.37 2.51 -1.89
N LYS A 8 -14.22 2.04 -0.99
CA LYS A 8 -14.81 2.86 0.04
C LYS A 8 -13.64 3.30 0.89
N ARG A 9 -13.29 4.59 0.82
CA ARG A 9 -12.35 5.27 1.73
C ARG A 9 -12.87 5.31 3.18
N THR A 10 -13.80 4.42 3.52
CA THR A 10 -14.41 4.26 4.83
C THR A 10 -14.12 2.84 5.28
N TYR A 11 -13.25 2.71 6.27
CA TYR A 11 -12.84 1.46 6.89
C TYR A 11 -14.02 0.66 7.50
N PHE A 12 -15.20 1.28 7.64
CA PHE A 12 -16.40 0.73 8.28
C PHE A 12 -17.69 1.16 7.52
N PRO A 13 -18.81 0.40 7.55
CA PRO A 13 -20.10 0.76 6.91
C PRO A 13 -20.95 1.72 7.77
N ALA A 14 -21.43 2.85 7.22
CA ALA A 14 -22.00 4.00 7.95
C ALA A 14 -23.22 3.65 8.84
N ALA A 15 -23.21 4.09 10.12
CA ALA A 15 -24.37 4.08 11.02
C ALA A 15 -24.12 4.88 12.33
N GLY A 16 -24.79 6.03 12.50
CA GLY A 16 -25.09 6.67 13.79
C GLY A 16 -23.92 6.98 14.74
N ARG A 17 -24.16 7.01 16.07
CA ARG A 17 -23.18 7.34 17.14
C ARG A 17 -21.83 6.59 17.09
N ALA A 18 -21.71 5.57 16.23
CA ALA A 18 -20.45 4.93 15.88
C ALA A 18 -19.50 5.83 15.05
N GLU A 19 -19.96 6.95 14.49
CA GLU A 19 -19.16 7.84 13.63
C GLU A 19 -17.93 8.43 14.34
N ALA A 20 -18.08 8.97 15.55
CA ALA A 20 -16.95 9.54 16.31
C ALA A 20 -15.95 8.46 16.76
N SER A 21 -16.46 7.28 17.16
CA SER A 21 -15.63 6.10 17.46
C SER A 21 -14.88 5.60 16.21
N ARG A 22 -15.49 5.71 15.03
CA ARG A 22 -14.88 5.36 13.74
C ARG A 22 -13.87 6.37 13.24
N ILE A 23 -14.12 7.67 13.41
CA ILE A 23 -13.14 8.72 13.09
C ILE A 23 -11.92 8.54 13.99
N GLY A 24 -12.13 8.29 15.28
CA GLY A 24 -11.05 7.94 16.20
C GLY A 24 -10.31 6.66 15.79
N ALA A 25 -11.01 5.64 15.30
CA ALA A 25 -10.38 4.42 14.78
C ALA A 25 -9.61 4.66 13.47
N ALA A 26 -10.11 5.50 12.57
CA ALA A 26 -9.45 5.84 11.30
C ALA A 26 -8.18 6.65 11.54
N LEU A 27 -8.23 7.69 12.39
CA LEU A 27 -7.04 8.48 12.76
C LEU A 27 -5.94 7.60 13.35
N ARG A 28 -6.31 6.65 14.21
CA ARG A 28 -5.38 5.67 14.78
C ARG A 28 -4.77 4.72 13.75
N ILE A 29 -5.49 4.40 12.68
CA ILE A 29 -4.94 3.64 11.56
C ILE A 29 -3.92 4.50 10.80
N ASP A 30 -4.26 5.77 10.56
CA ASP A 30 -3.45 6.71 9.77
C ASP A 30 -2.17 7.17 10.51
N GLU A 31 -2.13 7.09 11.85
CA GLU A 31 -0.93 7.34 12.66
C GLU A 31 0.25 6.41 12.30
N ILE A 32 -0.01 5.15 11.96
CA ILE A 32 1.06 4.16 11.72
C ILE A 32 1.86 4.47 10.43
N PRO A 33 1.23 4.69 9.26
CA PRO A 33 1.94 5.15 8.07
C PRO A 33 2.80 6.40 8.32
N HIS A 34 2.30 7.37 9.09
CA HIS A 34 3.06 8.59 9.37
C HIS A 34 4.37 8.32 10.12
N VAL A 35 4.36 7.44 11.12
CA VAL A 35 5.58 7.03 11.83
C VAL A 35 6.55 6.26 10.92
N LEU A 36 6.03 5.48 9.98
CA LEU A 36 6.84 4.79 8.98
C LEU A 36 7.50 5.78 8.00
N ASP A 37 6.78 6.83 7.60
CA ASP A 37 7.31 7.89 6.74
C ASP A 37 8.44 8.66 7.43
N GLU A 38 8.29 9.02 8.71
CA GLU A 38 9.37 9.64 9.48
C GLU A 38 10.63 8.75 9.54
N LEU A 39 10.45 7.45 9.76
CA LEU A 39 11.56 6.51 9.77
C LEU A 39 12.22 6.42 8.37
N GLN A 40 11.42 6.39 7.31
CA GLN A 40 11.91 6.40 5.94
C GLN A 40 12.72 7.67 5.64
N GLU A 41 12.28 8.84 6.11
CA GLU A 41 13.02 10.10 5.98
C GLU A 41 14.38 10.04 6.67
N LYS A 42 14.47 9.41 7.86
CA LYS A 42 15.76 9.21 8.55
C LYS A 42 16.69 8.26 7.81
N MET A 43 16.15 7.28 7.10
CA MET A 43 16.96 6.35 6.31
C MET A 43 17.38 6.93 4.96
N SER A 44 16.57 7.84 4.39
CA SER A 44 16.74 8.42 3.04
C SER A 44 18.17 8.88 2.73
N PRO A 45 18.88 9.62 3.61
CA PRO A 45 20.25 10.06 3.34
C PRO A 45 21.22 8.91 3.03
N SER A 46 21.07 7.75 3.68
CA SER A 46 21.94 6.59 3.46
C SER A 46 21.74 5.87 2.11
N PHE A 47 20.66 6.19 1.39
CA PHE A 47 20.39 5.68 0.04
C PHE A 47 21.02 6.55 -1.05
N TRP A 48 21.22 7.84 -0.76
CA TRP A 48 21.77 8.82 -1.70
C TRP A 48 23.26 9.13 -1.45
N GLU A 49 23.82 8.59 -0.37
CA GLU A 49 25.25 8.69 -0.07
C GLU A 49 26.07 7.93 -1.12
N LYS A 50 27.09 8.60 -1.66
CA LYS A 50 27.96 8.04 -2.70
C LYS A 50 29.21 7.40 -2.11
N ASP A 51 29.65 7.88 -0.95
CA ASP A 51 30.80 7.33 -0.25
C ASP A 51 30.44 6.05 0.51
N ALA A 52 31.09 4.94 0.17
CA ALA A 52 30.75 3.62 0.70
C ALA A 52 31.00 3.48 2.22
N GLU A 53 32.06 4.09 2.75
CA GLU A 53 32.38 4.02 4.18
C GLU A 53 31.43 4.88 5.01
N THR A 54 31.09 6.08 4.52
CA THR A 54 30.08 6.96 5.14
C THR A 54 28.71 6.28 5.12
N MET A 55 28.29 5.71 3.98
CA MET A 55 27.06 4.94 3.85
C MET A 55 27.00 3.81 4.88
N LYS A 56 28.07 3.01 4.98
CA LYS A 56 28.15 1.89 5.93
C LYS A 56 28.02 2.37 7.37
N LYS A 57 28.74 3.44 7.75
CA LYS A 57 28.64 4.02 9.11
C LYS A 57 27.21 4.46 9.42
N MET A 58 26.57 5.17 8.49
CA MET A 58 25.17 5.62 8.65
C MET A 58 24.23 4.44 8.83
N ARG A 59 24.37 3.37 8.04
CA ARG A 59 23.48 2.20 8.10
C ARG A 59 23.68 1.37 9.37
N LEU A 60 24.92 1.27 9.86
CA LEU A 60 25.20 0.65 11.17
C LEU A 60 24.55 1.44 12.31
N GLU A 61 24.66 2.77 12.29
CA GLU A 61 23.99 3.62 13.28
C GLU A 61 22.46 3.50 13.20
N LEU A 62 21.90 3.48 11.99
CA LEU A 62 20.47 3.26 11.76
C LEU A 62 20.02 1.90 12.32
N ALA A 63 20.78 0.84 12.08
CA ALA A 63 20.48 -0.51 12.53
C ALA A 63 20.60 -0.66 14.06
N ASP A 64 21.55 0.02 14.71
CA ASP A 64 21.78 -0.08 16.15
C ASP A 64 20.80 0.78 16.95
N THR A 65 20.46 1.98 16.46
CA THR A 65 19.75 2.99 17.26
C THR A 65 18.38 3.35 16.69
N THR A 66 18.34 3.82 15.45
CA THR A 66 17.16 4.51 14.91
C THR A 66 16.05 3.52 14.59
N ILE A 67 16.35 2.46 13.85
CA ILE A 67 15.36 1.45 13.46
C ILE A 67 14.77 0.76 14.71
N PRO A 68 15.57 0.24 15.68
CA PRO A 68 15.01 -0.37 16.88
C PRO A 68 14.15 0.59 17.71
N ARG A 69 14.54 1.89 17.79
CA ARG A 69 13.73 2.91 18.45
C ARG A 69 12.36 3.03 17.80
N TYR A 70 12.28 3.22 16.49
CA TYR A 70 11.00 3.35 15.79
C TYR A 70 10.17 2.06 15.82
N LEU A 71 10.80 0.89 15.69
CA LEU A 71 10.10 -0.40 15.83
C LEU A 71 9.50 -0.57 17.22
N SER A 72 10.20 -0.13 18.28
CA SER A 72 9.66 -0.13 19.65
C SER A 72 8.45 0.80 19.82
N LEU A 73 8.50 1.99 19.18
CA LEU A 73 7.40 2.94 19.19
C LEU A 73 6.18 2.38 18.46
N LEU A 74 6.39 1.76 17.30
CA LEU A 74 5.34 1.10 16.53
C LEU A 74 4.72 -0.05 17.32
N GLU A 75 5.53 -0.93 17.94
CA GLU A 75 5.03 -2.01 18.79
C GLU A 75 4.15 -1.46 19.94
N ALA A 76 4.59 -0.40 20.61
CA ALA A 76 3.79 0.25 21.65
C ALA A 76 2.50 0.90 21.12
N ARG A 77 2.53 1.44 19.89
CA ARG A 77 1.32 1.93 19.21
C ARG A 77 0.38 0.77 18.88
N PHE A 78 0.86 -0.34 18.32
CA PHE A 78 0.05 -1.53 18.07
C PHE A 78 -0.60 -2.06 19.36
N ALA A 79 0.12 -2.05 20.49
CA ALA A 79 -0.44 -2.43 21.80
C ALA A 79 -1.57 -1.47 22.23
N THR A 80 -1.50 -0.20 21.84
CA THR A 80 -2.58 0.77 22.06
C THR A 80 -3.75 0.54 21.12
N LEU A 81 -3.51 0.21 19.85
CA LEU A 81 -4.53 -0.14 18.86
C LEU A 81 -5.33 -1.37 19.29
N ASP A 82 -4.67 -2.38 19.86
CA ASP A 82 -5.30 -3.62 20.35
C ASP A 82 -6.33 -3.40 21.45
N LYS A 83 -6.28 -2.28 22.16
CA LYS A 83 -7.28 -1.91 23.18
C LYS A 83 -8.61 -1.48 22.55
N HIS A 84 -8.62 -1.15 21.25
CA HIS A 84 -9.82 -0.70 20.53
C HIS A 84 -10.49 -1.88 19.82
N ALA A 85 -11.67 -2.26 20.30
CA ALA A 85 -12.41 -3.40 19.74
C ALA A 85 -12.69 -3.28 18.23
N ALA A 86 -12.91 -2.06 17.73
CA ALA A 86 -13.13 -1.80 16.30
C ALA A 86 -11.91 -2.15 15.41
N LEU A 87 -10.70 -2.12 15.97
CA LEU A 87 -9.45 -2.43 15.26
C LEU A 87 -9.06 -3.91 15.38
N ARG A 88 -9.64 -4.65 16.33
CA ARG A 88 -9.47 -6.10 16.49
C ARG A 88 -10.27 -6.88 15.47
N THR A 89 -9.85 -6.78 14.22
CA THR A 89 -10.51 -7.43 13.08
C THR A 89 -9.58 -8.39 12.34
N LYS A 90 -10.16 -9.46 11.78
CA LYS A 90 -9.46 -10.37 10.85
C LYS A 90 -9.18 -9.71 9.49
N ARG A 91 -9.89 -8.63 9.15
CA ARG A 91 -9.67 -7.89 7.90
C ARG A 91 -8.31 -7.19 7.93
N VAL A 92 -7.59 -7.21 6.82
CA VAL A 92 -6.39 -6.40 6.63
C VAL A 92 -6.78 -4.91 6.63
N LEU A 93 -6.15 -4.13 7.50
CA LEU A 93 -6.31 -2.67 7.56
C LEU A 93 -5.13 -1.97 6.88
N LEU A 94 -5.26 -0.67 6.61
CA LEU A 94 -4.19 0.08 5.92
C LEU A 94 -2.85 0.01 6.65
N HIS A 95 -2.86 0.17 7.98
CA HIS A 95 -1.64 0.07 8.78
C HIS A 95 -1.00 -1.32 8.68
N ASP A 96 -1.79 -2.40 8.55
CA ASP A 96 -1.24 -3.75 8.35
C ASP A 96 -0.48 -3.83 7.03
N VAL A 97 -1.03 -3.26 5.95
CA VAL A 97 -0.38 -3.23 4.63
C VAL A 97 0.90 -2.39 4.67
N ALA A 98 0.85 -1.20 5.27
CA ALA A 98 2.01 -0.33 5.40
C ALA A 98 3.13 -0.99 6.21
N THR A 99 2.80 -1.56 7.37
CA THR A 99 3.74 -2.34 8.19
C THR A 99 4.27 -3.55 7.42
N TYR A 100 3.43 -4.28 6.68
CA TYR A 100 3.87 -5.42 5.88
C TYR A 100 4.92 -5.05 4.84
N VAL A 101 4.67 -4.01 4.03
CA VAL A 101 5.61 -3.57 2.99
C VAL A 101 6.93 -3.14 3.61
N TYR A 102 6.88 -2.37 4.70
CA TYR A 102 8.07 -1.88 5.37
C TYR A 102 8.89 -2.99 6.04
N VAL A 103 8.23 -3.86 6.82
CA VAL A 103 8.92 -5.01 7.44
C VAL A 103 9.44 -5.96 6.36
N LYS A 104 8.72 -6.15 5.24
CA LYS A 104 9.21 -6.92 4.11
C LYS A 104 10.50 -6.34 3.53
N SER A 105 10.62 -5.02 3.36
CA SER A 105 11.83 -4.40 2.80
C SER A 105 13.04 -4.55 3.70
N LEU A 106 12.89 -4.33 5.01
CA LEU A 106 13.96 -4.59 6.00
C LEU A 106 14.42 -6.04 5.97
N ARG A 107 13.47 -6.96 5.83
CA ARG A 107 13.72 -8.40 5.83
C ARG A 107 14.33 -8.91 4.51
N ALA A 108 14.04 -8.27 3.38
CA ALA A 108 14.46 -8.72 2.05
C ALA A 108 15.97 -8.60 1.79
N GLY A 109 16.72 -7.87 2.63
CA GLY A 109 18.17 -7.78 2.55
C GLY A 109 18.72 -6.96 1.39
N TYR A 110 17.87 -6.13 0.76
CA TYR A 110 18.31 -5.17 -0.26
C TYR A 110 19.09 -3.99 0.30
N ILE A 111 19.05 -3.76 1.62
CA ILE A 111 19.77 -2.66 2.27
C ILE A 111 21.05 -3.22 2.89
N GLU A 112 22.18 -3.02 2.20
CA GLU A 112 23.47 -3.48 2.68
C GLU A 112 23.79 -2.90 4.06
N HIS A 113 24.47 -3.68 4.91
CA HIS A 113 24.84 -3.30 6.28
C HIS A 113 23.68 -3.13 7.26
N ILE A 114 22.44 -3.44 6.87
CA ILE A 114 21.31 -3.65 7.79
C ILE A 114 21.03 -5.16 7.91
N PRO A 115 20.93 -5.72 9.13
CA PRO A 115 20.67 -7.15 9.31
C PRO A 115 19.37 -7.60 8.61
N SER A 116 19.48 -8.57 7.69
CA SER A 116 18.40 -9.13 6.88
C SER A 116 17.98 -10.53 7.33
N GLN A 117 17.00 -11.16 6.65
CA GLN A 117 16.55 -12.54 6.96
C GLN A 117 17.67 -13.61 6.97
N CYS A 118 18.83 -13.31 6.38
CA CYS A 118 20.00 -14.20 6.42
C CYS A 118 20.81 -14.09 7.73
N ALA A 119 20.48 -13.11 8.58
CA ALA A 119 21.02 -13.02 9.94
C ALA A 119 20.22 -13.92 10.89
N PRO A 120 20.86 -14.55 11.89
CA PRO A 120 20.20 -15.46 12.83
C PRO A 120 19.09 -14.80 13.67
N VAL A 121 19.08 -13.46 13.75
CA VAL A 121 18.00 -12.64 14.32
C VAL A 121 17.79 -11.45 13.39
N THR A 122 16.58 -11.25 12.89
CA THR A 122 16.24 -10.03 12.16
C THR A 122 15.93 -8.92 13.15
N ILE A 123 16.24 -7.66 12.79
CA ILE A 123 15.93 -6.48 13.61
C ILE A 123 14.43 -6.36 13.96
N THR A 124 13.56 -7.07 13.25
CA THR A 124 12.11 -7.06 13.43
C THR A 124 11.57 -8.22 14.29
N ASP A 125 12.38 -9.24 14.62
CA ASP A 125 11.89 -10.47 15.27
C ASP A 125 11.50 -10.27 16.75
N GLY A 126 12.04 -9.25 17.40
CA GLY A 126 11.73 -8.89 18.79
C GLY A 126 10.34 -8.26 19.00
N TYR A 127 9.59 -7.98 17.94
CA TYR A 127 8.35 -7.21 17.98
C TYR A 127 7.15 -8.10 17.59
N ALA A 128 6.46 -8.63 18.60
CA ALA A 128 5.44 -9.66 18.41
C ALA A 128 4.18 -9.14 17.69
N LEU A 129 3.74 -7.92 17.98
CA LEU A 129 2.56 -7.33 17.34
C LEU A 129 2.85 -6.92 15.90
N LEU A 130 4.04 -6.38 15.63
CA LEU A 130 4.51 -6.15 14.26
C LEU A 130 4.59 -7.45 13.48
N LYS A 131 5.15 -8.52 14.06
CA LYS A 131 5.20 -9.85 13.44
C LYS A 131 3.81 -10.40 13.16
N ARG A 132 2.86 -10.22 14.07
CA ARG A 132 1.46 -10.63 13.90
C ARG A 132 0.79 -9.88 12.74
N SER A 133 0.97 -8.56 12.68
CA SER A 133 0.46 -7.72 11.58
C SER A 133 1.08 -8.12 10.24
N PHE A 134 2.40 -8.33 10.20
CA PHE A 134 3.10 -8.84 9.03
C PHE A 134 2.54 -10.18 8.54
N GLN A 135 2.38 -11.16 9.44
CA GLN A 135 1.86 -12.49 9.11
C GLN A 135 0.41 -12.44 8.61
N LYS A 136 -0.40 -11.54 9.15
CA LYS A 136 -1.79 -11.33 8.72
C LYS A 136 -1.87 -10.94 7.24
N VAL A 137 -0.96 -10.08 6.77
CA VAL A 137 -0.89 -9.69 5.35
C VAL A 137 -0.17 -10.74 4.51
N ALA A 138 0.91 -11.33 5.02
CA ALA A 138 1.68 -12.35 4.33
C ALA A 138 0.85 -13.59 3.97
N HIS A 139 -0.11 -13.98 4.81
CA HIS A 139 -1.03 -15.10 4.57
C HIS A 139 -2.30 -14.70 3.82
N HIS A 140 -2.45 -13.43 3.41
CA HIS A 140 -3.64 -12.99 2.70
C HIS A 140 -3.63 -13.49 1.25
N SER A 141 -4.68 -14.19 0.82
CA SER A 141 -4.73 -14.82 -0.52
C SER A 141 -4.50 -13.83 -1.67
N LYS A 142 -5.05 -12.61 -1.59
CA LYS A 142 -4.80 -11.56 -2.60
C LYS A 142 -3.35 -11.04 -2.62
N VAL A 143 -2.64 -11.13 -1.50
CA VAL A 143 -1.22 -10.74 -1.44
C VAL A 143 -0.36 -11.83 -2.09
N PHE A 144 -0.71 -13.11 -1.87
CA PHE A 144 -0.09 -14.21 -2.60
C PHE A 144 -0.37 -14.11 -4.11
N GLU A 145 -1.63 -13.90 -4.51
CA GLU A 145 -2.02 -13.69 -5.90
C GLU A 145 -1.22 -12.55 -6.54
N TRP A 146 -1.13 -11.39 -5.87
CA TRP A 146 -0.34 -10.24 -6.31
C TRP A 146 1.10 -10.62 -6.64
N TYR A 147 1.80 -11.34 -5.77
CA TYR A 147 3.20 -11.72 -6.03
C TYR A 147 3.37 -12.88 -7.02
N SER A 148 2.29 -13.62 -7.33
CA SER A 148 2.32 -14.72 -8.28
C SER A 148 2.10 -14.29 -9.74
N ILE A 149 1.54 -13.10 -9.96
CA ILE A 149 1.24 -12.61 -11.29
C ILE A 149 2.41 -11.79 -11.84
N GLN A 150 2.61 -11.86 -13.16
CA GLN A 150 3.49 -10.93 -13.84
C GLN A 150 2.81 -9.56 -13.88
N HIS A 151 3.45 -8.55 -13.28
CA HIS A 151 3.00 -7.16 -13.38
C HIS A 151 3.44 -6.60 -14.72
N GLY A 152 2.59 -6.74 -15.74
CA GLY A 152 2.72 -5.99 -16.98
C GLY A 152 2.15 -4.58 -16.86
N THR A 153 2.50 -3.71 -17.79
CA THR A 153 1.78 -2.44 -17.98
C THR A 153 0.33 -2.78 -18.31
N PRO A 154 -0.66 -2.39 -17.47
CA PRO A 154 -2.05 -2.66 -17.80
C PRO A 154 -2.38 -1.94 -19.11
N THR A 155 -2.93 -2.67 -20.09
CA THR A 155 -3.40 -2.07 -21.32
C THR A 155 -4.56 -1.14 -20.99
N LEU A 156 -4.37 0.16 -21.18
CA LEU A 156 -5.44 1.13 -21.05
C LEU A 156 -6.47 0.88 -22.15
N LYS A 157 -7.75 0.81 -21.81
CA LYS A 157 -8.85 0.71 -22.78
C LYS A 157 -9.75 1.93 -22.66
N LEU A 158 -9.75 2.78 -23.69
CA LEU A 158 -10.67 3.91 -23.80
C LEU A 158 -11.92 3.45 -24.54
N THR A 159 -13.01 3.25 -23.79
CA THR A 159 -14.32 2.93 -24.36
C THR A 159 -15.15 4.20 -24.50
N TYR A 160 -15.42 4.63 -25.73
CA TYR A 160 -16.24 5.82 -25.99
C TYR A 160 -16.93 5.75 -27.35
N PHE A 161 -17.84 6.69 -27.63
CA PHE A 161 -18.46 6.81 -28.94
C PHE A 161 -17.46 7.13 -30.06
N SER A 162 -17.83 6.82 -31.30
CA SER A 162 -17.10 7.23 -32.51
C SER A 162 -17.28 8.73 -32.84
N VAL A 163 -17.21 9.57 -31.81
CA VAL A 163 -17.17 11.04 -31.92
C VAL A 163 -16.04 11.59 -31.04
N PRO A 164 -15.51 12.78 -31.34
CA PRO A 164 -14.43 13.38 -30.56
C PRO A 164 -14.81 13.62 -29.08
N ALA A 165 -15.75 14.54 -28.83
CA ALA A 165 -16.28 14.91 -27.51
C ALA A 165 -15.26 14.78 -26.36
N CYS A 166 -15.63 14.17 -25.23
CA CYS A 166 -14.73 14.04 -24.08
C CYS A 166 -13.57 13.06 -24.29
N ALA A 167 -13.64 12.19 -25.29
CA ALA A 167 -12.62 11.18 -25.55
C ALA A 167 -11.44 11.72 -26.37
N GLU A 168 -11.65 12.73 -27.22
CA GLU A 168 -10.60 13.24 -28.11
C GLU A 168 -9.39 13.80 -27.38
N PRO A 169 -9.54 14.64 -26.34
CA PRO A 169 -8.38 15.11 -25.59
C PRO A 169 -7.62 13.95 -24.93
N ILE A 170 -8.33 12.89 -24.51
CA ILE A 170 -7.72 11.69 -23.91
C ILE A 170 -6.95 10.89 -24.96
N ARG A 171 -7.54 10.67 -26.15
CA ARG A 171 -6.87 10.00 -27.28
C ARG A 171 -5.59 10.74 -27.67
N LEU A 172 -5.67 12.06 -27.84
CA LEU A 172 -4.53 12.89 -28.19
C LEU A 172 -3.46 12.87 -27.10
N ALA A 173 -3.83 12.98 -25.81
CA ALA A 173 -2.88 12.91 -24.72
C ALA A 173 -2.14 11.56 -24.66
N LEU A 174 -2.87 10.45 -24.80
CA LEU A 174 -2.27 9.11 -24.81
C LEU A 174 -1.36 8.90 -26.03
N PHE A 175 -1.79 9.35 -27.21
CA PHE A 175 -1.03 9.23 -28.44
C PHE A 175 0.23 10.10 -28.44
N ILE A 176 0.14 11.37 -28.01
CA ILE A 176 1.29 12.29 -27.90
C ILE A 176 2.30 11.78 -26.86
N GLY A 177 1.83 11.14 -25.79
CA GLY A 177 2.68 10.60 -24.73
C GLY A 177 3.29 9.23 -25.02
N ASP A 178 3.11 8.68 -26.22
CA ASP A 178 3.52 7.31 -26.58
C ASP A 178 3.00 6.24 -25.59
N ILE A 179 1.80 6.46 -25.02
CA ILE A 179 1.18 5.54 -24.06
C ILE A 179 0.30 4.56 -24.82
N PRO A 180 0.61 3.25 -24.85
CA PRO A 180 -0.20 2.27 -25.58
C PRO A 180 -1.59 2.12 -24.95
N PHE A 181 -2.63 2.19 -25.78
CA PHE A 181 -4.02 2.01 -25.36
C PHE A 181 -4.91 1.42 -26.47
N GLU A 182 -6.01 0.77 -26.07
CA GLU A 182 -7.08 0.31 -26.95
C GLU A 182 -8.15 1.42 -27.10
N ASP A 183 -8.32 1.98 -28.31
CA ASP A 183 -9.43 2.90 -28.64
C ASP A 183 -10.67 2.10 -29.08
N TYR A 184 -11.47 1.67 -28.11
CA TYR A 184 -12.70 0.91 -28.36
C TYR A 184 -13.87 1.85 -28.63
N ARG A 185 -14.20 2.02 -29.92
CA ARG A 185 -15.27 2.92 -30.39
C ARG A 185 -16.62 2.22 -30.46
N VAL A 186 -17.57 2.68 -29.65
CA VAL A 186 -18.92 2.12 -29.55
C VAL A 186 -19.86 2.82 -30.54
N PRO A 187 -20.48 2.09 -31.49
CA PRO A 187 -21.55 2.62 -32.31
C PRO A 187 -22.78 2.96 -31.48
N ARG A 188 -23.50 4.02 -31.87
CA ARG A 188 -24.66 4.48 -31.09
C ARG A 188 -25.81 3.46 -31.08
N SER A 189 -25.90 2.61 -32.10
CA SER A 189 -26.82 1.48 -32.19
C SER A 189 -26.52 0.36 -31.19
N GLU A 190 -25.25 0.16 -30.83
CA GLU A 190 -24.81 -0.91 -29.90
C GLU A 190 -24.81 -0.46 -28.44
N TYR A 191 -24.82 0.86 -28.21
CA TYR A 191 -24.82 1.43 -26.87
C TYR A 191 -25.95 0.95 -25.95
N PRO A 192 -27.21 0.78 -26.38
CA PRO A 192 -28.27 0.24 -25.54
C PRO A 192 -27.93 -1.14 -24.97
N SER A 193 -27.27 -1.99 -25.75
CA SER A 193 -26.84 -3.33 -25.35
C SER A 193 -25.61 -3.31 -24.43
N LEU A 194 -24.71 -2.33 -24.61
CA LEU A 194 -23.52 -2.15 -23.77
C LEU A 194 -23.83 -1.46 -22.43
N LYS A 195 -24.82 -0.56 -22.38
CA LYS A 195 -25.14 0.26 -21.21
C LYS A 195 -25.30 -0.55 -19.90
N PRO A 196 -25.93 -1.74 -19.86
CA PRO A 196 -26.06 -2.54 -18.65
C PRO A 196 -24.73 -3.10 -18.11
N SER A 197 -23.68 -3.20 -18.93
CA SER A 197 -22.37 -3.70 -18.50
C SER A 197 -21.40 -2.59 -18.05
N LEU A 198 -21.75 -1.31 -18.23
CA LEU A 198 -20.88 -0.20 -17.85
C LEU A 198 -20.87 0.02 -16.32
N PRO A 199 -19.71 0.41 -15.73
CA PRO A 199 -19.52 0.40 -14.27
C PRO A 199 -20.30 1.49 -13.51
N TYR A 200 -20.86 2.47 -14.22
CA TYR A 200 -21.60 3.59 -13.64
C TYR A 200 -22.98 3.67 -14.31
N HIS A 201 -24.03 3.48 -13.53
CA HIS A 201 -25.43 3.57 -13.92
C HIS A 201 -26.08 4.78 -13.26
#